data_AF-A0AAN3A2W2-F1
#
_entry.id   AF-A0AAN3A2W2-F1
#
_cell.length_a   1.000
_cell.length_b   1.000
_cell.length_c   1.000
_cell.angle_alpha   90.00
_cell.angle_beta   90.00
_cell.angle_gamma   90.00
#
_symmetry.space_group_name_H-M   'P 1'
#
loop_
_entity.id
_entity.type
_entity.pdbx_description
1 polymer ?
#
loop_
_entity_poly.entity_id
_entity_poly.type
_entity_poly.pdbx_seq_one_letter_code
_entity_poly.pdbx_strand_id
1 'polypeptide(L)'
;MIAKIMKGSDFKGVVYYILNDEKGTQIIDSDGLFLENNDTIVQGFIGQAQMNPRVAKAVGHIALSFSKEDSPRLNNAVMAQIAREYMERMGIKNTQYIIGRHFDKEHPHMHIAFNRIDNNGKTISDRNDRFRSERICKELTKKYGLHFANGKEQVKTDRLREPDKTRYELYQILKTEVSRCKGWNTLLERLEQQGVGVQFKYKGQTNENQGIVFTMNGYRFNGSKVDRQFSYSKIDAALNRNNYGERQTQPQPQTYKEEIRPISNSGSSLIEGSLGLFSPCNMPEEQQPYDPYLKNKKKKKQHKINW
;
A
#
# COMPACT_ATOMS: atom_id res chain seq x y z
N MET A 1 5.63 -5.91 -6.14
CA MET A 1 4.47 -6.11 -7.06
C MET A 1 3.18 -5.59 -6.43
N ILE A 2 2.29 -4.99 -7.21
CA ILE A 2 0.96 -4.49 -6.77
C ILE A 2 -0.12 -5.01 -7.72
N ALA A 3 -1.28 -5.36 -7.18
CA ALA A 3 -2.45 -5.77 -7.95
C ALA A 3 -3.57 -4.73 -7.87
N LYS A 4 -4.23 -4.48 -9.01
CA LYS A 4 -5.49 -3.76 -9.09
C LYS A 4 -6.57 -4.69 -9.61
N ILE A 5 -7.61 -4.93 -8.81
CA ILE A 5 -8.75 -5.79 -9.16
C ILE A 5 -9.92 -4.93 -9.61
N MET A 6 -10.48 -5.26 -10.76
CA MET A 6 -11.66 -4.65 -11.37
C MET A 6 -12.68 -5.75 -11.65
N LYS A 7 -13.97 -5.41 -11.50
CA LYS A 7 -15.08 -6.33 -11.76
C LYS A 7 -16.11 -5.63 -12.62
N GLY A 8 -16.53 -6.29 -13.68
CA GLY A 8 -17.43 -5.70 -14.69
C GLY A 8 -18.38 -6.72 -15.28
N SER A 9 -19.13 -6.28 -16.28
CA SER A 9 -20.09 -7.08 -17.02
C SER A 9 -19.78 -7.16 -18.52
N ASP A 10 -18.72 -6.47 -18.97
CA ASP A 10 -18.39 -6.31 -20.39
C ASP A 10 -17.06 -7.00 -20.72
N PHE A 11 -17.14 -8.22 -21.24
CA PHE A 11 -15.97 -8.95 -21.72
C PHE A 11 -15.37 -8.31 -22.96
N LYS A 12 -16.17 -7.70 -23.84
CA LYS A 12 -15.66 -7.03 -25.05
C LYS A 12 -14.72 -5.89 -24.67
N GLY A 13 -15.16 -5.01 -23.78
CA GLY A 13 -14.33 -3.91 -23.30
C GLY A 13 -13.01 -4.36 -22.68
N VAL A 14 -13.02 -5.43 -21.87
CA VAL A 14 -11.79 -5.93 -21.23
C VAL A 14 -10.87 -6.63 -22.23
N VAL A 15 -11.40 -7.49 -23.12
CA VAL A 15 -10.58 -8.20 -24.12
C VAL A 15 -9.92 -7.21 -25.08
N TYR A 16 -10.68 -6.27 -25.64
CA TYR A 16 -10.12 -5.24 -26.53
C TYR A 16 -9.14 -4.31 -25.81
N TYR A 17 -9.33 -4.06 -24.52
CA TYR A 17 -8.35 -3.31 -23.73
C TYR A 17 -7.04 -4.08 -23.55
N ILE A 18 -7.12 -5.38 -23.24
CA ILE A 18 -5.96 -6.24 -23.01
C ILE A 18 -5.24 -6.51 -24.33
N LEU A 19 -5.96 -6.75 -25.43
CA LEU A 19 -5.41 -7.07 -26.75
C LEU A 19 -5.35 -5.84 -27.66
N ASN A 20 -5.03 -4.68 -27.09
CA ASN A 20 -4.81 -3.46 -27.87
C ASN A 20 -3.37 -3.43 -28.40
N ASP A 21 -3.23 -3.39 -29.72
CA ASP A 21 -1.95 -3.35 -30.44
C ASP A 21 -1.14 -2.08 -30.18
N GLU A 22 -1.79 -0.94 -29.92
CA GLU A 22 -1.13 0.33 -29.57
C GLU A 22 -0.29 0.22 -28.29
N LYS A 23 -0.57 -0.80 -27.46
CA LYS A 23 0.18 -1.08 -26.23
C LYS A 23 1.31 -2.10 -26.41
N GLY A 24 1.54 -2.56 -27.63
CA GLY A 24 2.52 -3.60 -27.96
C GLY A 24 2.20 -4.94 -27.28
N THR A 25 0.92 -5.27 -27.13
CA THR A 25 0.47 -6.41 -26.33
C THR A 25 1.10 -7.73 -26.75
N GLN A 26 1.47 -8.55 -25.77
CA GLN A 26 1.77 -9.96 -25.98
C GLN A 26 0.90 -10.84 -25.07
N ILE A 27 0.18 -11.80 -25.64
CA ILE A 27 -0.47 -12.85 -24.87
C ILE A 27 0.63 -13.76 -24.32
N ILE A 28 0.71 -13.90 -23.00
CA ILE A 28 1.75 -14.70 -22.33
C ILE A 28 1.22 -15.99 -21.71
N ASP A 29 -0.11 -16.09 -21.54
CA ASP A 29 -0.79 -17.28 -21.02
C ASP A 29 -2.31 -17.19 -21.26
N SER A 30 -2.98 -18.33 -21.35
CA SER A 30 -4.44 -18.42 -21.50
C SER A 30 -4.92 -19.85 -21.26
N ASP A 31 -6.18 -20.01 -20.86
CA ASP A 31 -6.84 -21.31 -20.79
C ASP A 31 -8.32 -21.22 -21.17
N GLY A 32 -8.83 -22.27 -21.82
CA GLY A 32 -10.25 -22.45 -22.15
C GLY A 32 -10.83 -21.53 -23.23
N LEU A 33 -10.00 -20.84 -24.02
CA LEU A 33 -10.43 -19.85 -25.03
C LEU A 33 -9.89 -20.17 -26.43
N PHE A 34 -10.67 -19.85 -27.47
CA PHE A 34 -10.25 -19.91 -28.86
C PHE A 34 -9.60 -18.57 -29.28
N LEU A 35 -8.27 -18.56 -29.36
CA LEU A 35 -7.46 -17.36 -29.60
C LEU A 35 -7.29 -16.99 -31.08
N GLU A 36 -8.37 -17.05 -31.87
CA GLU A 36 -8.32 -16.68 -33.29
C GLU A 36 -8.36 -15.15 -33.48
N ASN A 37 -9.29 -14.48 -32.79
CA ASN A 37 -9.40 -13.02 -32.77
C ASN A 37 -10.13 -12.54 -31.51
N ASN A 38 -10.21 -11.22 -31.33
CA ASN A 38 -10.84 -10.64 -30.13
C ASN A 38 -12.31 -11.04 -29.99
N ASP A 39 -13.06 -11.14 -31.09
CA ASP A 39 -14.47 -11.50 -31.04
C ASP A 39 -14.68 -12.98 -30.64
N THR A 40 -13.87 -13.92 -31.13
CA THR A 40 -13.95 -15.34 -30.71
C THR A 40 -13.63 -15.52 -29.23
N ILE A 41 -12.64 -14.78 -28.73
CA ILE A 41 -12.29 -14.77 -27.30
C ILE A 41 -13.47 -14.24 -26.46
N VAL A 42 -14.09 -13.14 -26.91
CA VAL A 42 -15.26 -12.55 -26.25
C VAL A 42 -16.43 -13.53 -26.23
N GLN A 43 -16.72 -14.21 -27.34
CA GLN A 43 -17.78 -15.21 -27.39
C GLN A 43 -17.51 -16.39 -26.44
N GLY A 44 -16.25 -16.84 -26.34
CA GLY A 44 -15.86 -17.88 -25.38
C GLY A 44 -16.21 -17.50 -23.94
N PHE A 45 -15.81 -16.29 -23.52
CA PHE A 45 -16.14 -15.77 -22.19
C PHE A 45 -17.65 -15.61 -21.95
N ILE A 46 -18.37 -15.06 -22.93
CA ILE A 46 -19.83 -14.86 -22.82
C ILE A 46 -20.53 -16.22 -22.69
N GLY A 47 -20.11 -17.22 -23.47
CA GLY A 47 -20.67 -18.58 -23.42
C GLY A 47 -20.56 -19.19 -22.02
N GLN A 48 -19.38 -19.14 -21.40
CA GLN A 48 -19.24 -19.61 -20.01
C GLN A 48 -20.05 -18.76 -19.02
N ALA A 49 -20.14 -17.44 -19.21
CA ALA A 49 -20.89 -16.58 -18.30
C ALA A 49 -22.41 -16.87 -18.31
N GLN A 50 -22.95 -17.40 -19.41
CA GLN A 50 -24.34 -17.79 -19.52
C GLN A 50 -24.70 -19.02 -18.67
N MET A 51 -23.71 -19.78 -18.19
CA MET A 51 -23.95 -20.90 -17.25
C MET A 51 -24.54 -20.42 -15.91
N ASN A 52 -24.38 -19.13 -15.57
CA ASN A 52 -24.98 -18.55 -14.37
C ASN A 52 -25.36 -17.07 -14.56
N PRO A 53 -26.51 -16.79 -15.22
CA PRO A 53 -26.91 -15.43 -15.58
C PRO A 53 -27.25 -14.54 -14.38
N ARG A 54 -27.34 -15.09 -13.16
CA ARG A 54 -27.58 -14.32 -11.92
C ARG A 54 -26.39 -13.45 -11.53
N VAL A 55 -25.19 -13.73 -12.04
CA VAL A 55 -23.98 -12.97 -11.72
C VAL A 55 -23.88 -11.76 -12.65
N ALA A 56 -24.41 -10.61 -12.20
CA ALA A 56 -24.38 -9.37 -13.01
C ALA A 56 -22.98 -8.86 -13.37
N LYS A 57 -21.95 -9.23 -12.57
CA LYS A 57 -20.55 -8.87 -12.81
C LYS A 57 -19.69 -10.11 -12.99
N ALA A 58 -19.86 -10.79 -14.12
CA ALA A 58 -19.14 -12.01 -14.46
C ALA A 58 -17.67 -11.77 -14.83
N VAL A 59 -17.29 -10.55 -15.24
CA VAL A 59 -15.91 -10.25 -15.66
C VAL A 59 -15.04 -10.00 -14.43
N GLY A 60 -13.94 -10.75 -14.32
CA GLY A 60 -12.81 -10.43 -13.47
C GLY A 60 -11.65 -9.86 -14.30
N HIS A 61 -11.12 -8.71 -13.88
CA HIS A 61 -9.95 -8.08 -14.53
C HIS A 61 -8.93 -7.69 -13.47
N ILE A 62 -7.68 -8.15 -13.61
CA ILE A 62 -6.61 -7.86 -12.66
C ILE A 62 -5.43 -7.30 -13.42
N ALA A 63 -4.96 -6.12 -13.00
CA ALA A 63 -3.68 -5.59 -13.46
C ALA A 63 -2.61 -5.89 -12.39
N LEU A 64 -1.55 -6.60 -12.77
CA LEU A 64 -0.36 -6.81 -11.95
C LEU A 64 0.75 -5.89 -12.44
N SER A 65 1.22 -5.00 -11.57
CA SER A 65 2.31 -4.06 -11.85
C SER A 65 3.54 -4.40 -11.00
N PHE A 66 4.72 -4.28 -11.63
CA PHE A 66 6.02 -4.57 -11.02
C PHE A 66 6.85 -3.30 -10.89
N SER A 67 7.93 -3.35 -10.09
CA SER A 67 8.87 -2.23 -10.07
C SER A 67 9.62 -2.16 -11.40
N LYS A 68 10.02 -0.96 -11.83
CA LYS A 68 10.95 -0.81 -12.95
C LYS A 68 12.27 -1.53 -12.68
N GLU A 69 12.70 -1.59 -11.42
CA GLU A 69 13.91 -2.29 -11.01
C GLU A 69 13.85 -3.81 -11.28
N ASP A 70 12.64 -4.39 -11.36
CA ASP A 70 12.46 -5.80 -11.65
C ASP A 70 12.55 -6.13 -13.15
N SER A 71 12.60 -5.11 -14.03
CA SER A 71 12.53 -5.31 -15.50
C SER A 71 13.55 -6.33 -16.05
N PRO A 72 14.83 -6.35 -15.63
CA PRO A 72 15.80 -7.32 -16.14
C PRO A 72 15.45 -8.79 -15.83
N ARG A 73 14.57 -9.01 -14.85
CA ARG A 73 14.18 -10.34 -14.35
C ARG A 73 12.81 -10.79 -14.86
N LEU A 74 12.06 -9.90 -15.52
CA LEU A 74 10.68 -10.12 -15.93
C LEU A 74 10.56 -10.35 -17.44
N ASN A 75 10.83 -11.60 -17.85
CA ASN A 75 10.44 -12.11 -19.17
C ASN A 75 9.01 -12.70 -19.12
N ASN A 76 8.47 -13.07 -20.29
CA ASN A 76 7.08 -13.55 -20.40
C ASN A 76 6.84 -14.84 -19.60
N ALA A 77 7.81 -15.77 -19.58
CA ALA A 77 7.69 -17.03 -18.83
C ALA A 77 7.60 -16.78 -17.31
N VAL A 78 8.47 -15.92 -16.77
CA VAL A 78 8.46 -15.54 -15.35
C VAL A 78 7.17 -14.82 -14.99
N MET A 79 6.73 -13.87 -15.83
CA MET A 79 5.48 -13.15 -15.61
C MET A 79 4.26 -14.10 -15.62
N ALA A 80 4.17 -15.01 -16.60
CA ALA A 80 3.12 -16.01 -16.66
C ALA A 80 3.13 -16.93 -15.42
N GLN A 81 4.31 -17.37 -14.97
CA GLN A 81 4.45 -18.17 -13.75
C GLN A 81 3.93 -17.44 -12.51
N ILE A 82 4.33 -16.18 -12.31
CA ILE A 82 3.86 -15.35 -11.19
C ILE A 82 2.34 -15.18 -11.26
N ALA A 83 1.79 -14.94 -12.47
CA ALA A 83 0.37 -14.73 -12.66
C ALA A 83 -0.47 -16.00 -12.36
N ARG A 84 -0.01 -17.18 -12.81
CA ARG A 84 -0.65 -18.46 -12.48
C ARG A 84 -0.64 -18.71 -10.97
N GLU A 85 0.49 -18.52 -10.30
CA GLU A 85 0.55 -18.69 -8.84
C GLU A 85 -0.33 -17.67 -8.11
N TYR A 86 -0.39 -16.43 -8.60
CA TYR A 86 -1.29 -15.42 -8.07
C TYR A 86 -2.76 -15.84 -8.21
N MET A 87 -3.20 -16.30 -9.39
CA MET A 87 -4.56 -16.77 -9.65
C MET A 87 -4.92 -17.97 -8.77
N GLU A 88 -4.02 -18.96 -8.69
CA GLU A 88 -4.15 -20.16 -7.86
C GLU A 88 -4.42 -19.80 -6.39
N ARG A 89 -3.64 -18.88 -5.83
CA ARG A 89 -3.77 -18.41 -4.44
C ARG A 89 -4.98 -17.48 -4.24
N MET A 90 -5.41 -16.79 -5.29
CA MET A 90 -6.67 -16.05 -5.32
C MET A 90 -7.89 -16.96 -5.47
N GLY A 91 -7.71 -18.25 -5.70
CA GLY A 91 -8.81 -19.19 -5.93
C GLY A 91 -9.50 -18.94 -7.27
N ILE A 92 -8.81 -18.29 -8.21
CA ILE A 92 -9.22 -18.15 -9.60
C ILE A 92 -8.71 -19.40 -10.30
N LYS A 93 -9.55 -20.42 -10.34
CA LYS A 93 -9.23 -21.76 -10.86
C LYS A 93 -10.43 -22.28 -11.64
N ASN A 94 -10.20 -23.29 -12.48
CA ASN A 94 -11.28 -23.97 -13.21
C ASN A 94 -12.17 -23.00 -14.01
N THR A 95 -11.57 -22.02 -14.67
CA THR A 95 -12.30 -20.99 -15.41
C THR A 95 -11.46 -20.50 -16.57
N GLN A 96 -12.10 -19.94 -17.59
CA GLN A 96 -11.41 -19.33 -18.71
C GLN A 96 -10.61 -18.11 -18.26
N TYR A 97 -9.42 -17.93 -18.83
CA TYR A 97 -8.65 -16.71 -18.65
C TYR A 97 -7.73 -16.40 -19.83
N ILE A 98 -7.33 -15.14 -19.93
CA ILE A 98 -6.26 -14.68 -20.81
C ILE A 98 -5.36 -13.69 -20.07
N ILE A 99 -4.06 -13.77 -20.31
CA ILE A 99 -3.05 -12.90 -19.72
C ILE A 99 -2.29 -12.17 -20.83
N GLY A 100 -2.45 -10.85 -20.86
CA GLY A 100 -1.73 -9.96 -21.79
C GLY A 100 -0.70 -9.11 -21.06
N ARG A 101 0.55 -9.13 -21.52
CA ARG A 101 1.60 -8.19 -21.11
C ARG A 101 1.53 -6.93 -21.98
N HIS A 102 1.59 -5.77 -21.34
CA HIS A 102 1.64 -4.47 -22.03
C HIS A 102 3.04 -3.85 -21.91
N PHE A 103 3.41 -3.03 -22.91
CA PHE A 103 4.69 -2.32 -22.98
C PHE A 103 4.51 -0.79 -23.09
N ASP A 104 3.29 -0.29 -22.85
CA ASP A 104 2.92 1.14 -22.92
C ASP A 104 3.40 1.97 -21.72
N LYS A 105 4.00 1.36 -20.70
CA LYS A 105 4.47 2.05 -19.49
C LYS A 105 5.92 1.74 -19.18
N GLU A 106 6.55 2.67 -18.47
CA GLU A 106 7.91 2.54 -17.94
C GLU A 106 8.12 1.30 -17.05
N HIS A 107 7.09 0.90 -16.31
CA HIS A 107 7.17 -0.26 -15.42
C HIS A 107 6.52 -1.49 -16.07
N PRO A 108 7.10 -2.70 -15.89
CA PRO A 108 6.50 -3.94 -16.37
C PRO A 108 5.14 -4.15 -15.73
N HIS A 109 4.16 -4.53 -16.54
CA HIS A 109 2.84 -4.89 -16.05
C HIS A 109 2.13 -5.84 -17.02
N MET A 110 1.15 -6.56 -16.49
CA MET A 110 0.27 -7.43 -17.25
C MET A 110 -1.16 -7.31 -16.75
N HIS A 111 -2.08 -7.76 -17.60
CA HIS A 111 -3.50 -7.81 -17.35
C HIS A 111 -4.01 -9.23 -17.49
N ILE A 112 -4.82 -9.64 -16.53
CA ILE A 112 -5.51 -10.93 -16.50
C ILE A 112 -7.00 -10.64 -16.65
N ALA A 113 -7.63 -11.19 -17.69
CA ALA A 113 -9.08 -11.30 -17.75
C ALA A 113 -9.47 -12.74 -17.48
N PHE A 114 -10.47 -12.94 -16.62
CA PHE A 114 -10.99 -14.27 -16.29
C PHE A 114 -12.50 -14.22 -16.08
N ASN A 115 -13.15 -15.37 -16.24
CA ASN A 115 -14.57 -15.48 -15.91
C ASN A 115 -14.75 -15.73 -14.40
N ARG A 116 -15.67 -15.00 -13.77
CA ARG A 116 -16.07 -15.28 -12.38
C ARG A 116 -17.04 -16.43 -12.27
N ILE A 117 -17.43 -17.04 -13.39
CA ILE A 117 -18.19 -18.27 -13.44
C ILE A 117 -17.20 -19.36 -13.86
N ASP A 118 -17.09 -20.39 -13.03
CA ASP A 118 -16.20 -21.52 -13.28
C ASP A 118 -16.80 -22.49 -14.32
N ASN A 119 -16.04 -23.52 -14.70
CA ASN A 119 -16.46 -24.50 -15.70
C ASN A 119 -17.64 -25.37 -15.23
N ASN A 120 -18.07 -25.25 -13.97
CA ASN A 120 -19.25 -25.92 -13.40
C ASN A 120 -20.44 -24.95 -13.23
N GLY A 121 -20.33 -23.70 -13.71
CA GLY A 121 -21.37 -22.68 -13.55
C GLY A 121 -21.41 -22.02 -12.16
N LYS A 122 -20.44 -22.32 -11.28
CA LYS A 122 -20.37 -21.76 -9.93
C LYS A 122 -19.63 -20.43 -9.93
N THR A 123 -20.08 -19.50 -9.09
CA THR A 123 -19.44 -18.19 -8.95
C THR A 123 -18.15 -18.27 -8.11
N ILE A 124 -17.05 -17.76 -8.65
CA ILE A 124 -15.81 -17.49 -7.94
C ILE A 124 -16.03 -16.30 -6.99
N SER A 125 -15.80 -16.57 -5.70
CA SER A 125 -16.04 -15.59 -4.63
C SER A 125 -15.08 -14.42 -4.73
N ASP A 126 -15.62 -13.20 -4.60
CA ASP A 126 -14.86 -11.96 -4.50
C ASP A 126 -14.75 -11.45 -3.06
N ARG A 127 -15.11 -12.27 -2.08
CA ARG A 127 -15.07 -11.89 -0.67
C ARG A 127 -13.64 -11.60 -0.23
N ASN A 128 -13.42 -10.38 0.27
CA ASN A 128 -12.14 -9.89 0.78
C ASN A 128 -10.99 -10.03 -0.24
N ASP A 129 -11.30 -10.03 -1.53
CA ASP A 129 -10.32 -10.27 -2.59
C ASP A 129 -9.21 -9.22 -2.59
N ARG A 130 -9.52 -7.97 -2.28
CA ARG A 130 -8.53 -6.91 -2.09
C ARG A 130 -7.49 -7.25 -1.03
N PHE A 131 -7.93 -7.62 0.18
CA PHE A 131 -7.02 -7.95 1.29
C PHE A 131 -6.22 -9.22 1.01
N ARG A 132 -6.87 -10.22 0.41
CA ARG A 132 -6.20 -11.45 -0.01
C ARG A 132 -5.13 -11.17 -1.05
N SER A 133 -5.46 -10.35 -2.04
CA SER A 133 -4.57 -9.95 -3.13
C SER A 133 -3.36 -9.18 -2.62
N GLU A 134 -3.56 -8.20 -1.73
CA GLU A 134 -2.46 -7.45 -1.10
C GLU A 134 -1.48 -8.38 -0.38
N ARG A 135 -2.00 -9.28 0.45
CA ARG A 135 -1.19 -10.29 1.15
C ARG A 135 -0.44 -11.19 0.17
N ILE A 136 -1.12 -11.72 -0.84
CA ILE A 136 -0.52 -12.60 -1.86
C ILE A 136 0.55 -11.85 -2.65
N CYS A 137 0.31 -10.60 -3.06
CA CYS A 137 1.29 -9.76 -3.76
C CYS A 137 2.55 -9.57 -2.93
N LYS A 138 2.42 -9.31 -1.62
CA LYS A 138 3.56 -9.17 -0.70
C LYS A 138 4.36 -10.45 -0.58
N GLU A 139 3.68 -11.58 -0.44
CA GLU A 139 4.33 -12.89 -0.34
C GLU A 139 5.01 -13.32 -1.65
N LEU A 140 4.37 -13.09 -2.80
CA LEU A 140 4.98 -13.36 -4.11
C LEU A 140 6.15 -12.40 -4.39
N THR A 141 6.05 -11.13 -3.98
CA THR A 141 7.17 -10.19 -4.06
C THR A 141 8.37 -10.75 -3.29
N LYS A 142 8.16 -11.28 -2.07
CA LYS A 142 9.21 -11.95 -1.30
C LYS A 142 9.73 -13.22 -1.99
N LYS A 143 8.84 -14.12 -2.41
CA LYS A 143 9.17 -15.43 -2.99
C LYS A 143 10.02 -15.31 -4.25
N TYR A 144 9.66 -14.40 -5.15
CA TYR A 144 10.37 -14.17 -6.40
C TYR A 144 11.51 -13.16 -6.23
N GLY A 145 11.80 -12.72 -5.00
CA GLY A 145 12.85 -11.75 -4.66
C GLY A 145 12.66 -10.40 -5.37
N LEU A 146 11.43 -10.02 -5.71
CA LEU A 146 11.11 -8.78 -6.41
C LEU A 146 11.32 -7.56 -5.49
N HIS A 147 11.48 -6.39 -6.09
CA HIS A 147 11.72 -5.16 -5.37
C HIS A 147 10.56 -4.79 -4.44
N PHE A 148 10.90 -4.52 -3.17
CA PHE A 148 10.01 -3.88 -2.21
C PHE A 148 10.25 -2.37 -2.27
N ALA A 149 9.23 -1.62 -2.68
CA ALA A 149 9.26 -0.17 -2.59
C ALA A 149 9.40 0.20 -1.10
N ASN A 150 10.59 0.64 -0.72
CA ASN A 150 10.89 1.04 0.64
C ASN A 150 10.68 2.55 0.77
N GLY A 151 9.96 2.94 1.82
CA GLY A 151 9.79 4.34 2.19
C GLY A 151 8.74 5.09 1.36
N LYS A 152 8.78 6.42 1.49
CA LYS A 152 7.82 7.37 0.91
C LYS A 152 8.54 8.49 0.15
N GLU A 153 9.80 8.28 -0.22
CA GLU A 153 10.66 9.29 -0.83
C GLU A 153 10.43 9.41 -2.35
N GLN A 154 10.11 8.31 -3.02
CA GLN A 154 9.96 8.27 -4.49
C GLN A 154 8.48 8.32 -4.93
N VAL A 155 7.73 9.30 -4.44
CA VAL A 155 6.31 9.48 -4.81
C VAL A 155 6.18 10.49 -5.95
N LYS A 156 5.52 10.09 -7.04
CA LYS A 156 5.13 10.99 -8.14
C LYS A 156 3.98 11.89 -7.67
N THR A 157 4.32 13.01 -7.03
CA THR A 157 3.36 13.93 -6.37
C THR A 157 2.34 14.53 -7.32
N ASP A 158 2.71 14.71 -8.59
CA ASP A 158 1.86 15.15 -9.70
C ASP A 158 0.67 14.22 -9.96
N ARG A 159 0.80 12.93 -9.61
CA ARG A 159 -0.24 11.91 -9.82
C ARG A 159 -1.18 11.74 -8.63
N LEU A 160 -0.82 12.30 -7.47
CA LEU A 160 -1.66 12.20 -6.29
C LEU A 160 -2.91 13.05 -6.46
N ARG A 161 -4.05 12.49 -6.04
CA ARG A 161 -5.32 13.19 -5.98
C ARG A 161 -5.72 13.43 -4.54
N GLU A 162 -6.58 14.39 -4.29
CA GLU A 162 -7.12 14.57 -2.95
C GLU A 162 -7.95 13.34 -2.51
N PRO A 163 -7.87 12.93 -1.24
CA PRO A 163 -7.12 13.56 -0.13
C PRO A 163 -5.66 13.10 0.00
N ASP A 164 -5.18 12.20 -0.86
CA ASP A 164 -3.83 11.61 -0.77
C ASP A 164 -2.72 12.62 -1.04
N LYS A 165 -2.97 13.61 -1.91
CA LYS A 165 -2.04 14.71 -2.17
C LYS A 165 -1.80 15.52 -0.89
N THR A 166 -2.84 16.05 -0.26
CA THR A 166 -2.75 16.75 1.04
C THR A 166 -2.12 15.86 2.10
N ARG A 167 -2.47 14.58 2.17
CA ARG A 167 -1.89 13.64 3.14
C ARG A 167 -0.38 13.47 2.97
N TYR A 168 0.11 13.44 1.74
CA TYR A 168 1.54 13.30 1.44
C TYR A 168 2.31 14.59 1.74
N GLU A 169 1.74 15.75 1.42
CA GLU A 169 2.29 17.05 1.80
C GLU A 169 2.41 17.17 3.32
N LEU A 170 1.37 16.80 4.05
CA LEU A 170 1.38 16.74 5.51
C LEU A 170 2.47 15.79 6.05
N TYR A 171 2.69 14.65 5.38
CA TYR A 171 3.78 13.73 5.74
C TYR A 171 5.15 14.42 5.64
N GLN A 172 5.41 15.21 4.60
CA GLN A 172 6.69 15.90 4.41
C GLN A 172 6.90 16.99 5.47
N ILE A 173 5.85 17.77 5.75
CA ILE A 173 5.85 18.78 6.81
C ILE A 173 6.18 18.14 8.15
N LEU A 174 5.43 17.10 8.54
CA LEU A 174 5.64 16.40 9.81
C LEU A 174 7.02 15.75 9.89
N LYS A 175 7.51 15.15 8.80
CA LYS A 175 8.87 14.53 8.76
C LYS A 175 9.94 15.58 9.05
N THR A 176 9.79 16.78 8.50
CA THR A 176 10.73 17.89 8.66
C THR A 176 10.63 18.52 10.04
N GLU A 177 9.43 18.83 10.52
CA GLU A 177 9.27 19.55 11.79
C GLU A 177 9.51 18.66 13.03
N VAL A 178 9.04 17.40 13.00
CA VAL A 178 9.26 16.47 14.13
C VAL A 178 10.75 16.15 14.30
N SER A 179 11.54 16.16 13.23
CA SER A 179 13.00 15.95 13.32
C SER A 179 13.77 17.17 13.83
N ARG A 180 13.20 18.38 13.75
CA ARG A 180 13.86 19.63 14.13
C ARG A 180 13.43 20.16 15.51
N CYS A 181 12.21 19.85 15.93
CA CYS A 181 11.66 20.39 17.17
C CYS A 181 12.08 19.57 18.40
N LYS A 182 12.15 20.24 19.56
CA LYS A 182 12.56 19.65 20.85
C LYS A 182 11.43 19.63 21.89
N GLY A 183 10.26 20.17 21.53
CA GLY A 183 9.10 20.27 22.41
C GLY A 183 7.82 20.51 21.63
N TRP A 184 6.69 20.21 22.27
CA TRP A 184 5.37 20.29 21.66
C TRP A 184 4.98 21.72 21.27
N ASN A 185 5.23 22.71 22.12
CA ASN A 185 4.85 24.10 21.84
C ASN A 185 5.47 24.60 20.54
N THR A 186 6.80 24.44 20.40
CA THR A 186 7.52 24.82 19.17
C THR A 186 7.03 24.04 17.94
N LEU A 187 6.69 22.76 18.10
CA LEU A 187 6.15 21.97 17.00
C LEU A 187 4.76 22.51 16.57
N LEU A 188 3.88 22.80 17.52
CA LEU A 188 2.53 23.30 17.24
C LEU A 188 2.57 24.65 16.52
N GLU A 189 3.40 25.59 16.98
CA GLU A 189 3.58 26.90 16.34
C GLU A 189 4.04 26.76 14.87
N ARG A 190 5.03 25.89 14.61
CA ARG A 190 5.54 25.68 13.25
C ARG A 190 4.55 24.97 12.33
N LEU A 191 3.76 24.05 12.87
CA LEU A 191 2.70 23.39 12.12
C LEU A 191 1.59 24.39 11.77
N GLU A 192 1.21 25.26 12.69
CA GLU A 192 0.22 26.30 12.46
C GLU A 192 0.68 27.31 11.38
N GLN A 193 1.96 27.72 11.41
CA GLN A 193 2.56 28.57 10.37
C GLN A 193 2.51 27.95 8.97
N GLN A 194 2.48 26.62 8.88
CA GLN A 194 2.35 25.87 7.62
C GLN A 194 0.89 25.48 7.30
N GLY A 195 -0.08 26.04 8.03
CA GLY A 195 -1.51 25.81 7.81
C GLY A 195 -2.02 24.44 8.29
N VAL A 196 -1.26 23.77 9.18
CA VAL A 196 -1.63 22.48 9.77
C VAL A 196 -2.28 22.70 11.13
N GLY A 197 -3.59 22.49 11.22
CA GLY A 197 -4.31 22.45 12.48
C GLY A 197 -4.05 21.14 13.22
N VAL A 198 -3.92 21.18 14.55
CA VAL A 198 -3.65 20.01 15.40
C VAL A 198 -4.74 19.86 16.46
N GLN A 199 -5.23 18.63 16.65
CA GLN A 199 -6.19 18.29 17.70
C GLN A 199 -5.76 17.01 18.40
N PHE A 200 -5.65 17.05 19.72
CA PHE A 200 -5.39 15.88 20.54
C PHE A 200 -6.69 15.13 20.85
N LYS A 201 -6.59 13.80 20.90
CA LYS A 201 -7.68 12.89 21.27
C LYS A 201 -7.39 12.31 22.64
N TYR A 202 -8.37 12.37 23.53
CA TYR A 202 -8.23 11.89 24.90
C TYR A 202 -9.14 10.69 25.18
N LYS A 203 -8.76 9.84 26.14
CA LYS A 203 -9.55 8.69 26.57
C LYS A 203 -10.72 9.16 27.45
N GLY A 204 -11.91 9.27 26.86
CA GLY A 204 -13.12 9.66 27.61
C GLY A 204 -12.94 11.03 28.29
N GLN A 205 -13.14 11.08 29.61
CA GLN A 205 -12.95 12.30 30.43
C GLN A 205 -11.55 12.40 31.08
N THR A 206 -10.61 11.54 30.73
CA THR A 206 -9.25 11.58 31.30
C THR A 206 -8.34 12.49 30.48
N ASN A 207 -7.29 13.03 31.10
CA ASN A 207 -6.21 13.76 30.40
C ASN A 207 -5.22 12.81 29.67
N GLU A 208 -5.54 11.52 29.54
CA GLU A 208 -4.68 10.54 28.85
C GLU A 208 -4.85 10.67 27.34
N ASN A 209 -3.78 11.10 26.66
CA ASN A 209 -3.78 11.32 25.21
C ASN A 209 -3.71 9.99 24.45
N GLN A 210 -4.78 9.67 23.71
CA GLN A 210 -4.87 8.47 22.87
C GLN A 210 -4.40 8.69 21.43
N GLY A 211 -4.24 9.94 20.99
CA GLY A 211 -3.82 10.18 19.63
C GLY A 211 -3.85 11.64 19.21
N ILE A 212 -3.36 11.86 18.01
CA ILE A 212 -3.25 13.17 17.41
C ILE A 212 -3.95 13.16 16.06
N VAL A 213 -4.62 14.27 15.75
CA VAL A 213 -5.30 14.49 14.49
C VAL A 213 -4.82 15.79 13.89
N PHE A 214 -4.47 15.74 12.60
CA PHE A 214 -4.01 16.85 11.82
C PHE A 214 -5.10 17.26 10.82
N THR A 215 -5.26 18.56 10.61
CA THR A 215 -6.18 19.15 9.65
C THR A 215 -5.41 20.06 8.70
N MET A 216 -5.54 19.85 7.39
CA MET A 216 -4.88 20.66 6.37
C MET A 216 -5.73 20.66 5.09
N ASN A 217 -5.84 21.79 4.39
CA ASN A 217 -6.62 21.93 3.14
C ASN A 217 -8.07 21.41 3.24
N GLY A 218 -8.69 21.52 4.41
CA GLY A 218 -10.05 21.01 4.67
C GLY A 218 -10.17 19.50 4.92
N TYR A 219 -9.06 18.75 4.93
CA TYR A 219 -9.03 17.31 5.22
C TYR A 219 -8.50 17.03 6.63
N ARG A 220 -8.98 15.95 7.25
CA ARG A 220 -8.64 15.53 8.61
C ARG A 220 -7.99 14.14 8.61
N PHE A 221 -6.79 14.03 9.20
CA PHE A 221 -6.01 12.78 9.24
C PHE A 221 -5.57 12.43 10.66
N ASN A 222 -5.85 11.21 11.11
CA ASN A 222 -5.19 10.69 12.32
C ASN A 222 -3.68 10.57 12.05
N GLY A 223 -2.83 10.97 13.00
CA GLY A 223 -1.39 10.96 12.83
C GLY A 223 -0.84 9.60 12.39
N SER A 224 -1.28 8.51 13.04
CA SER A 224 -0.91 7.14 12.67
C SER A 224 -1.38 6.69 11.27
N LYS A 225 -2.36 7.37 10.68
CA LYS A 225 -2.84 7.14 9.31
C LYS A 225 -2.10 8.00 8.28
N VAL A 226 -1.42 9.07 8.69
CA VAL A 226 -0.42 9.76 7.87
C VAL A 226 0.83 8.90 7.80
N ASP A 227 1.39 8.55 8.96
CA ASP A 227 2.46 7.56 9.13
C ASP A 227 2.49 7.07 10.58
N ARG A 228 2.94 5.83 10.81
CA ARG A 228 3.04 5.31 12.18
C ARG A 228 3.97 6.13 13.07
N GLN A 229 5.01 6.74 12.50
CA GLN A 229 5.91 7.60 13.26
C GLN A 229 5.24 8.89 13.76
N PHE A 230 4.08 9.25 13.21
CA PHE A 230 3.31 10.43 13.60
C PHE A 230 2.15 10.12 14.55
N SER A 231 2.14 8.96 15.22
CA SER A 231 1.30 8.80 16.41
C SER A 231 1.78 9.71 17.53
N TYR A 232 0.88 10.12 18.43
CA TYR A 232 1.22 11.00 19.55
C TYR A 232 2.45 10.50 20.33
N SER A 233 2.42 9.24 20.77
CA SER A 233 3.53 8.61 21.51
C SER A 233 4.85 8.58 20.74
N LYS A 234 4.82 8.50 19.41
CA LYS A 234 6.04 8.45 18.58
C LYS A 234 6.60 9.85 18.34
N ILE A 235 5.73 10.85 18.16
CA ILE A 235 6.15 12.25 18.11
C ILE A 235 6.72 12.67 19.46
N ASP A 236 6.05 12.34 20.56
CA ASP A 236 6.53 12.66 21.91
C ASP A 236 7.92 12.07 22.18
N ALA A 237 8.09 10.78 21.87
CA ALA A 237 9.39 10.12 21.99
C ALA A 237 10.46 10.76 21.09
N ALA A 238 10.11 11.19 19.87
CA ALA A 238 11.05 11.85 18.96
C ALA A 238 11.47 13.24 19.49
N LEU A 239 10.53 14.05 19.96
CA LEU A 239 10.80 15.36 20.56
C LEU A 239 11.70 15.24 21.79
N ASN A 240 11.41 14.26 22.66
CA ASN A 240 12.23 13.97 23.83
C ASN A 240 13.66 13.58 23.43
N ARG A 241 13.81 12.69 22.43
CA ARG A 241 15.14 12.30 21.91
C ARG A 241 15.94 13.49 21.38
N ASN A 242 15.30 14.38 20.63
CA ASN A 242 15.94 15.59 20.09
C ASN A 242 16.42 16.54 21.20
N ASN A 243 15.75 16.52 22.35
CA ASN A 243 16.13 17.31 23.52
C ASN A 243 17.37 16.74 24.24
N TYR A 244 17.54 15.41 24.28
CA TYR A 244 18.68 14.76 24.93
C TYR A 244 19.97 14.71 24.07
N GLY A 245 19.87 14.70 22.74
CA GLY A 245 21.03 14.58 21.84
C GLY A 245 22.07 15.70 21.97
N GLU A 246 21.64 16.91 22.32
CA GLU A 246 22.55 18.06 22.53
C GLU A 246 23.21 18.10 23.92
N ARG A 247 22.59 17.48 24.94
CA ARG A 247 23.17 17.46 26.30
C ARG A 247 24.46 16.65 26.38
N GLN A 248 24.69 15.74 25.43
CA GLN A 248 25.94 14.97 25.33
C GLN A 248 26.99 15.63 24.41
N THR A 249 26.68 16.74 23.74
CA THR A 249 27.61 17.44 22.81
C THR A 249 28.14 18.78 23.33
N GLN A 250 27.83 19.17 24.57
CA GLN A 250 28.50 20.31 25.21
C GLN A 250 29.92 19.92 25.69
N PRO A 251 30.98 20.65 25.29
CA PRO A 251 32.30 20.49 25.90
C PRO A 251 32.22 20.90 27.38
N GLN A 252 32.64 20.02 28.29
CA GLN A 252 32.83 20.39 29.69
C GLN A 252 33.88 21.52 29.80
N PRO A 253 33.71 22.53 30.68
CA PRO A 253 34.79 23.45 31.00
C PRO A 253 35.93 22.65 31.63
N GLN A 254 37.12 22.70 31.01
CA GLN A 254 38.33 22.10 31.55
C GLN A 254 38.65 22.75 32.90
N THR A 255 38.40 22.00 33.98
CA THR A 255 38.94 22.30 35.29
C THR A 255 40.39 21.82 35.29
N TYR A 256 41.32 22.78 35.34
CA TYR A 256 42.73 22.52 35.62
C TYR A 256 42.85 21.80 36.96
N LYS A 257 43.36 20.57 36.94
CA LYS A 257 44.03 19.97 38.09
C LYS A 257 45.27 19.21 37.62
N GLU A 258 46.35 19.54 38.31
CA GLU A 258 47.73 19.12 38.11
C GLU A 258 47.94 17.61 38.21
N GLU A 259 49.02 17.17 37.56
CA GLU A 259 49.56 15.82 37.51
C GLU A 259 49.97 15.28 38.89
N ILE A 260 49.64 14.02 39.20
CA ILE A 260 50.56 13.07 39.85
C ILE A 260 50.31 11.64 39.29
N ARG A 261 51.42 10.95 38.97
CA ARG A 261 51.56 9.63 38.35
C ARG A 261 51.37 8.43 39.32
N PRO A 262 51.32 7.17 38.83
CA PRO A 262 50.45 6.09 39.33
C PRO A 262 51.18 5.02 40.16
N ILE A 263 50.42 4.23 40.94
CA ILE A 263 50.85 2.93 41.47
C ILE A 263 49.68 1.92 41.50
N SER A 264 50.01 0.68 41.09
CA SER A 264 49.35 -0.65 41.17
C SER A 264 48.43 -0.90 42.38
N ASN A 265 47.49 -1.86 42.43
CA ASN A 265 47.53 -3.25 41.96
C ASN A 265 46.13 -3.91 42.10
N SER A 266 45.94 -5.04 41.41
CA SER A 266 45.12 -6.22 41.74
C SER A 266 43.61 -6.13 42.06
N GLY A 267 42.82 -6.85 41.26
CA GLY A 267 42.08 -8.03 41.77
C GLY A 267 40.55 -8.01 41.74
N SER A 268 39.98 -8.99 41.00
CA SER A 268 38.68 -9.65 41.20
C SER A 268 37.40 -8.82 40.99
N SER A 269 36.24 -9.35 40.56
CA SER A 269 35.79 -10.54 39.82
C SER A 269 34.25 -10.42 39.83
N LEU A 270 33.58 -10.98 38.80
CA LEU A 270 32.20 -11.53 38.86
C LEU A 270 31.06 -10.50 39.12
N ILE A 271 29.83 -10.62 38.62
CA ILE A 271 28.98 -11.78 38.37
C ILE A 271 27.69 -11.27 37.66
N GLU A 272 26.97 -12.16 36.95
CA GLU A 272 25.51 -12.25 36.66
C GLU A 272 24.70 -10.99 36.31
N GLY A 273 23.69 -11.03 35.45
CA GLY A 273 22.87 -12.05 34.79
C GLY A 273 22.02 -11.27 33.77
N SER A 274 20.90 -11.68 33.21
CA SER A 274 20.05 -12.86 33.29
C SER A 274 19.00 -12.62 32.21
N LEU A 275 18.80 -13.64 31.36
CA LEU A 275 17.51 -14.10 30.82
C LEU A 275 16.48 -13.04 30.38
N GLY A 276 16.41 -12.83 29.06
CA GLY A 276 15.26 -12.23 28.40
C GLY A 276 14.13 -13.26 28.20
N LEU A 277 12.91 -12.88 28.60
CA LEU A 277 11.68 -13.67 28.47
C LEU A 277 10.57 -12.79 27.86
N PHE A 278 10.10 -13.19 26.66
CA PHE A 278 8.78 -13.05 25.99
C PHE A 278 7.96 -11.73 26.15
N SER A 279 7.49 -11.03 25.11
CA SER A 279 6.41 -11.33 24.12
C SER A 279 5.83 -9.97 23.61
N PRO A 280 4.80 -9.86 22.74
CA PRO A 280 4.54 -10.47 21.44
C PRO A 280 4.37 -9.41 20.31
N CYS A 281 4.60 -9.80 19.06
CA CYS A 281 4.50 -8.94 17.88
C CYS A 281 3.03 -8.79 17.43
N ASN A 282 2.45 -7.60 17.56
CA ASN A 282 1.09 -7.30 17.07
C ASN A 282 1.13 -6.74 15.63
N MET A 283 0.41 -7.44 14.75
CA MET A 283 0.30 -7.15 13.33
C MET A 283 -0.49 -5.85 13.06
N PRO A 284 -0.10 -5.06 12.05
CA PRO A 284 -0.76 -3.80 11.74
C PRO A 284 -1.77 -3.86 10.58
N GLU A 285 -2.84 -3.10 10.74
CA GLU A 285 -3.99 -2.96 9.83
C GLU A 285 -3.71 -1.94 8.70
N GLU A 286 -3.90 -2.38 7.44
CA GLU A 286 -3.41 -1.72 6.22
C GLU A 286 -4.50 -0.88 5.51
N GLN A 287 -4.04 0.19 4.84
CA GLN A 287 -4.83 1.30 4.29
C GLN A 287 -5.45 0.95 2.92
N GLN A 288 -6.61 1.50 2.59
CA GLN A 288 -7.28 1.31 1.29
C GLN A 288 -6.76 2.26 0.19
N PRO A 289 -6.29 1.75 -0.96
CA PRO A 289 -6.06 2.58 -2.16
C PRO A 289 -7.33 3.03 -2.92
N TYR A 290 -7.27 4.26 -3.44
CA TYR A 290 -8.24 5.01 -4.25
C TYR A 290 -8.54 4.41 -5.65
N ASP A 291 -9.78 4.61 -6.16
CA ASP A 291 -10.30 4.09 -7.43
C ASP A 291 -10.61 5.22 -8.45
N PRO A 292 -9.89 5.31 -9.59
CA PRO A 292 -10.13 6.31 -10.63
C PRO A 292 -11.37 6.09 -11.51
N TYR A 293 -12.08 4.95 -11.43
CA TYR A 293 -13.18 4.58 -12.34
C TYR A 293 -14.59 4.92 -11.84
N LEU A 294 -14.72 5.73 -10.78
CA LEU A 294 -16.03 6.21 -10.29
C LEU A 294 -16.67 7.35 -11.12
N LYS A 295 -16.04 7.80 -12.21
CA LYS A 295 -16.70 8.70 -13.17
C LYS A 295 -17.58 7.89 -14.12
N ASN A 296 -18.79 7.56 -13.67
CA ASN A 296 -20.03 7.48 -14.45
C ASN A 296 -21.22 7.03 -13.56
N LYS A 297 -21.51 7.79 -12.49
CA LYS A 297 -22.86 7.77 -11.91
C LYS A 297 -23.66 8.92 -12.52
N LYS A 298 -24.50 8.60 -13.51
CA LYS A 298 -25.61 9.49 -13.89
C LYS A 298 -26.39 9.85 -12.62
N LYS A 299 -26.63 11.14 -12.39
CA LYS A 299 -27.45 11.66 -11.28
C LYS A 299 -28.77 10.89 -11.26
N LYS A 300 -29.07 10.18 -10.16
CA LYS A 300 -30.42 9.67 -9.91
C LYS A 300 -31.34 10.90 -9.77
N LYS A 301 -32.31 11.04 -10.67
CA LYS A 301 -33.43 11.97 -10.49
C LYS A 301 -34.13 11.61 -9.19
N GLN A 302 -34.17 12.54 -8.24
CA GLN A 302 -35.07 12.47 -7.09
C GLN A 302 -36.50 12.43 -7.63
N HIS A 303 -37.21 11.34 -7.40
CA HIS A 303 -38.66 11.35 -7.52
C HIS A 303 -39.20 12.16 -6.35
N LYS A 304 -39.87 13.28 -6.66
CA LYS A 304 -40.74 13.95 -5.70
C LYS A 304 -41.89 12.99 -5.39
N ILE A 305 -41.99 12.59 -4.14
CA ILE A 305 -43.22 12.01 -3.60
C ILE A 305 -44.01 13.21 -3.10
N ASN A 306 -45.11 13.52 -3.78
CA ASN A 306 -46.13 14.42 -3.27
C ASN A 306 -47.00 13.64 -2.29
N TRP A 307 -47.10 14.14 -1.06
CA TRP A 307 -48.34 14.20 -0.29
C TRP A 307 -48.40 15.60 0.32
#